data_AF-A0A5R9GZ83-F1
#
_entry.id   AF-A0A5R9GZ83-F1
#
_cell.length_a   1.000
_cell.length_b   1.000
_cell.length_c   1.000
_cell.angle_alpha   90.00
_cell.angle_beta   90.00
_cell.angle_gamma   90.00
#
_symmetry.space_group_name_H-M   'P 1'
#
loop_
_entity.id
_entity.type
_entity.pdbx_description
1 polymer ?
#
loop_
_entity_poly.entity_id
_entity_poly.type
_entity_poly.pdbx_seq_one_letter_code
_entity_poly.pdbx_strand_id
1 'polypeptide(L)'
;MTLEAKIDNLEKQLKDITTLLQLSINSLTTKKEVAGFLNKSEKTIDNYIKNNTFVENKHYFINENNRVEFISQGIIDFKRYPKHKIKVIENNKLFEDKLILSKTSSRILKGILA
;
A
#
# COMPACT_ATOMS: atom_id res chain seq x y z
N MET A 1 36.76 31.15 -11.87
CA MET A 1 35.88 30.17 -11.21
C MET A 1 36.22 28.80 -11.76
N THR A 2 36.71 27.89 -10.92
CA THR A 2 37.24 26.59 -11.38
C THR A 2 36.12 25.56 -11.52
N LEU A 3 36.42 24.40 -12.12
CA LEU A 3 35.46 23.31 -12.27
C LEU A 3 35.04 22.74 -10.91
N GLU A 4 35.98 22.65 -9.97
CA GLU A 4 35.76 22.18 -8.61
C GLU A 4 34.73 23.07 -7.89
N ALA A 5 34.90 24.40 -7.97
CA ALA A 5 33.95 25.35 -7.40
C ALA A 5 32.53 25.24 -8.01
N LYS A 6 32.42 24.84 -9.28
CA LYS A 6 31.11 24.57 -9.90
C LYS A 6 30.49 23.27 -9.39
N ILE A 7 31.29 22.23 -9.19
CA ILE A 7 30.84 20.94 -8.66
C ILE A 7 30.34 21.11 -7.23
N ASP A 8 31.09 21.80 -6.37
CA ASP A 8 30.71 22.06 -4.98
C ASP A 8 29.39 22.84 -4.90
N ASN A 9 29.22 23.83 -5.79
CA ASN A 9 27.98 24.60 -5.86
C ASN A 9 26.79 23.74 -6.32
N LEU A 10 26.99 22.85 -7.29
CA LEU A 10 25.94 21.92 -7.74
C LEU A 10 25.56 20.92 -6.64
N GLU A 11 26.53 20.39 -5.89
CA GLU A 11 26.28 19.49 -4.77
C GLU A 11 25.48 20.20 -3.68
N LYS A 12 25.85 21.44 -3.35
CA LYS A 12 25.10 22.27 -2.40
C LYS A 12 23.65 22.50 -2.86
N GLN A 13 23.44 22.88 -4.12
CA GLN A 13 22.10 23.06 -4.68
C GLN A 13 21.25 21.78 -4.61
N LEU A 14 21.86 20.62 -4.89
CA LEU A 14 21.20 19.31 -4.76
C LEU A 14 20.79 19.01 -3.32
N LYS A 15 21.65 19.32 -2.36
CA LYS A 15 21.38 19.16 -0.92
C LYS A 15 20.24 20.07 -0.46
N ASP A 16 20.26 21.33 -0.90
CA ASP A 16 19.22 22.32 -0.59
C ASP A 16 17.86 21.86 -1.15
N ILE A 17 17.83 21.38 -2.41
CA ILE A 17 16.62 20.81 -3.04
C ILE A 17 16.12 19.57 -2.29
N THR A 18 17.02 18.68 -1.90
CA THR A 18 16.66 17.45 -1.16
C THR A 18 16.04 17.80 0.19
N THR A 19 16.59 18.78 0.90
CA THR A 19 16.08 19.25 2.18
C THR A 19 14.69 19.87 2.03
N LEU A 20 14.49 20.72 1.02
CA LEU A 20 13.19 21.32 0.71
C LEU A 20 12.14 20.26 0.32
N LEU A 21 12.54 19.25 -0.45
CA LEU A 21 11.69 18.12 -0.77
C LEU A 21 11.31 17.35 0.49
N GLN A 22 12.24 17.02 1.38
CA GLN A 22 11.95 16.36 2.65
C GLN A 22 10.96 17.18 3.51
N LEU A 23 11.17 18.50 3.60
CA LEU A 23 10.28 19.40 4.33
C LEU A 23 8.87 19.46 3.74
N SER A 24 8.72 19.40 2.40
CA SER A 24 7.42 19.39 1.74
C SER A 24 6.72 18.01 1.76
N ILE A 25 7.51 16.93 1.80
CA ILE A 25 7.05 15.52 1.82
C ILE A 25 6.57 15.07 3.22
N ASN A 26 6.79 15.86 4.27
CA ASN A 26 6.18 15.66 5.59
C ASN A 26 4.63 15.66 5.58
N SER A 27 4.02 15.97 4.44
CA SER A 27 2.58 15.87 4.17
C SER A 27 2.11 14.49 3.70
N LEU A 28 2.91 13.42 3.77
CA LEU A 28 2.49 12.05 3.43
C LEU A 28 2.45 11.12 4.65
N THR A 29 2.09 11.67 5.81
CA THR A 29 2.06 10.93 7.08
C THR A 29 0.67 10.38 7.41
N THR A 30 -0.39 10.93 6.80
CA THR A 30 -1.77 10.50 7.05
C THR A 30 -2.34 9.63 5.92
N LYS A 31 -3.35 8.82 6.26
CA LYS A 31 -4.06 7.97 5.28
C LYS A 31 -4.66 8.77 4.13
N LYS A 32 -5.28 9.91 4.42
CA LYS A 32 -5.94 10.77 3.43
C LYS A 32 -4.93 11.32 2.42
N GLU A 33 -3.79 11.78 2.90
CA GLU A 33 -2.71 12.30 2.05
C GLU A 33 -2.12 11.21 1.17
N VAL A 34 -1.81 10.04 1.74
CA VAL A 34 -1.32 8.88 0.99
C VAL A 34 -2.32 8.41 -0.06
N ALA A 35 -3.61 8.39 0.26
CA ALA A 35 -4.68 8.07 -0.68
C ALA A 35 -4.72 9.05 -1.86
N GLY A 36 -4.66 10.36 -1.57
CA GLY A 36 -4.59 11.40 -2.60
C GLY A 36 -3.34 11.28 -3.47
N PHE A 37 -2.17 11.08 -2.86
CA PHE A 37 -0.90 10.95 -3.56
C PHE A 37 -0.85 9.73 -4.50
N LEU A 38 -1.42 8.59 -4.08
CA LEU A 38 -1.48 7.37 -4.87
C LEU A 38 -2.67 7.31 -5.82
N ASN A 39 -3.55 8.33 -5.82
CA ASN A 39 -4.81 8.35 -6.55
C ASN A 39 -5.66 7.09 -6.28
N LYS A 40 -5.87 6.80 -4.99
CA LYS A 40 -6.67 5.67 -4.49
C LYS A 40 -7.65 6.13 -3.43
N SER A 41 -8.65 5.31 -3.12
CA SER A 41 -9.52 5.54 -1.97
C SER A 41 -8.81 5.21 -0.66
N GLU A 42 -9.16 5.88 0.43
CA GLU A 42 -8.65 5.56 1.76
C GLU A 42 -8.90 4.10 2.15
N LYS A 43 -10.04 3.52 1.73
CA LYS A 43 -10.35 2.10 1.88
C LYS A 43 -9.32 1.18 1.21
N THR A 44 -8.77 1.61 0.07
CA THR A 44 -7.71 0.86 -0.61
C THR A 44 -6.42 0.88 0.19
N ILE A 45 -6.10 2.00 0.84
CA ILE A 45 -4.93 2.10 1.73
C ILE A 45 -5.09 1.18 2.93
N ASP A 46 -6.29 1.14 3.54
CA ASP A 46 -6.60 0.18 4.60
C ASP A 46 -6.42 -1.28 4.12
N ASN A 47 -6.84 -1.58 2.88
CA ASN A 47 -6.64 -2.90 2.28
C ASN A 47 -5.17 -3.21 2.04
N TYR A 48 -4.34 -2.24 1.65
CA TYR A 48 -2.90 -2.44 1.46
C TYR A 48 -2.19 -2.80 2.76
N ILE A 49 -2.62 -2.22 3.88
CA ILE A 49 -2.13 -2.64 5.20
C ILE A 49 -2.63 -4.06 5.51
N LYS A 50 -3.94 -4.31 5.42
CA LYS A 50 -4.55 -5.62 5.75
C LYS A 50 -3.98 -6.80 4.95
N ASN A 51 -3.64 -6.57 3.69
CA ASN A 51 -3.14 -7.61 2.82
C ASN A 51 -1.60 -7.67 2.76
N ASN A 52 -0.87 -6.91 3.58
CA ASN A 52 0.60 -6.81 3.59
C ASN A 52 1.21 -6.31 2.27
N THR A 53 0.47 -5.52 1.49
CA THR A 53 1.04 -4.74 0.37
C THR A 53 1.89 -3.59 0.93
N PHE A 54 1.36 -2.90 1.93
CA PHE A 54 2.13 -2.05 2.81
C PHE A 54 2.69 -2.88 3.95
N VAL A 55 3.89 -2.53 4.37
CA VAL A 55 4.73 -3.31 5.29
C VAL A 55 5.15 -2.37 6.39
N GLU A 56 4.95 -2.79 7.64
CA GLU A 56 5.35 -2.04 8.83
C GLU A 56 6.86 -1.76 8.83
N ASN A 57 7.27 -0.62 9.36
CA ASN A 57 8.65 -0.08 9.35
C ASN A 57 9.24 0.19 7.95
N LYS A 58 8.46 -0.03 6.89
CA LYS A 58 8.84 0.33 5.52
C LYS A 58 7.90 1.38 4.91
N HIS A 59 6.60 1.17 5.04
CA HIS A 59 5.57 2.02 4.45
C HIS A 59 4.78 2.78 5.52
N TYR A 60 4.66 2.22 6.73
CA TYR A 60 4.00 2.82 7.88
C TYR A 60 4.58 2.29 9.19
N PHE A 61 4.27 2.93 10.31
CA PHE A 61 4.49 2.44 11.66
C PHE A 61 3.32 2.84 12.57
N ILE A 62 3.24 2.25 13.76
CA ILE A 62 2.30 2.68 14.79
C ILE A 62 3.03 3.67 15.72
N ASN A 63 2.53 4.90 15.80
CA ASN A 63 3.13 5.92 16.64
C ASN A 63 2.73 5.78 18.13
N GLU A 64 3.29 6.62 18.99
CA GLU A 64 3.05 6.62 20.44
C GLU A 64 1.57 6.77 20.84
N ASN A 65 0.76 7.37 19.97
CA ASN A 65 -0.67 7.55 20.15
C ASN A 65 -1.50 6.36 19.63
N ASN A 66 -0.85 5.23 19.33
CA ASN A 66 -1.45 4.04 18.74
C ASN A 66 -2.16 4.30 17.39
N ARG A 67 -1.65 5.26 16.61
CA ARG A 67 -2.16 5.62 15.29
C ARG A 67 -1.20 5.17 14.20
N VAL A 68 -1.75 4.76 13.07
CA VAL A 68 -0.97 4.47 11.86
C VAL A 68 -0.42 5.78 11.29
N GLU A 69 0.88 5.84 11.14
CA GLU A 69 1.60 6.94 10.52
C GLU A 69 2.43 6.42 9.35
N PHE A 70 2.37 7.11 8.22
CA PHE A 70 2.99 6.66 6.98
C PHE A 70 4.40 7.22 6.81
N ILE A 71 5.30 6.38 6.29
CA ILE A 71 6.68 6.75 6.00
C ILE A 71 6.71 7.25 4.56
N SER A 72 6.80 8.57 4.39
CA SER A 72 6.65 9.21 3.08
C SER A 72 7.58 8.63 2.00
N GLN A 73 8.84 8.34 2.33
CA GLN A 73 9.79 7.74 1.40
C GLN A 73 9.32 6.36 0.91
N GLY A 74 8.84 5.51 1.81
CA GLY A 74 8.31 4.19 1.45
C GLY A 74 7.10 4.28 0.52
N ILE A 75 6.23 5.28 0.72
CA ILE A 75 5.07 5.53 -0.15
C ILE A 75 5.49 6.03 -1.53
N ILE A 76 6.50 6.91 -1.61
CA ILE A 76 7.07 7.38 -2.88
C ILE A 76 7.66 6.21 -3.66
N ASP A 77 8.44 5.36 -2.99
CA ASP A 77 9.07 4.19 -3.62
C ASP A 77 8.00 3.21 -4.12
N PHE A 78 6.93 2.99 -3.35
CA PHE A 78 5.80 2.16 -3.76
C PHE A 78 5.12 2.69 -5.03
N LYS A 79 4.93 4.01 -5.16
CA LYS A 79 4.31 4.60 -6.36
C LYS A 79 5.16 4.38 -7.61
N ARG A 80 6.49 4.43 -7.48
CA ARG A 80 7.43 4.18 -8.59
C ARG A 80 7.47 2.70 -8.98
N TYR A 81 7.43 1.82 -7.98
CA TYR A 81 7.57 0.38 -8.17
C TYR A 81 6.46 -0.37 -7.42
N PRO A 82 5.21 -0.35 -7.94
CA PRO A 82 4.09 -0.95 -7.24
C PRO A 82 4.29 -2.47 -7.14
N LYS A 83 4.42 -2.97 -5.91
CA LYS A 83 4.37 -4.41 -5.63
C LYS A 83 2.91 -4.82 -5.53
N HIS A 84 2.36 -5.35 -6.62
CA HIS A 84 1.06 -6.02 -6.57
C HIS A 84 1.25 -7.39 -5.93
N LYS A 85 0.60 -7.67 -4.80
CA LYS A 85 0.50 -9.04 -4.30
C LYS A 85 -0.24 -9.89 -5.34
N ILE A 86 0.35 -11.01 -5.74
CA ILE A 86 -0.38 -12.12 -6.33
C ILE A 86 -1.36 -12.59 -5.26
N LYS A 87 -2.67 -12.56 -5.56
CA LYS A 87 -3.68 -13.16 -4.68
C LYS A 87 -3.46 -14.67 -4.65
N VAL A 88 -2.70 -15.17 -3.68
CA VAL A 88 -2.88 -16.55 -3.25
C VAL A 88 -4.17 -16.53 -2.44
N ILE A 89 -5.24 -17.03 -3.06
CA ILE A 89 -6.52 -17.21 -2.37
C ILE A 89 -6.29 -18.35 -1.36
N GLU A 90 -5.94 -18.02 -0.13
CA GLU A 90 -6.00 -18.98 0.97
C GLU A 90 -7.46 -19.30 1.25
N ASN A 91 -7.94 -20.34 0.59
CA ASN A 91 -9.25 -20.96 0.82
C ASN A 91 -9.29 -21.68 2.18
N ASN A 92 -9.00 -20.99 3.27
CA ASN A 92 -9.03 -21.57 4.64
C ASN A 92 -10.45 -21.68 5.23
N LYS A 93 -11.50 -21.76 4.39
CA LYS A 93 -12.91 -21.96 4.79
C LYS A 93 -13.60 -23.10 4.03
N LEU A 94 -12.87 -23.96 3.32
CA LEU A 94 -13.47 -24.93 2.40
C LEU A 94 -13.76 -26.33 2.98
N PHE A 95 -13.54 -26.57 4.26
CA PHE A 95 -13.87 -27.85 4.88
C PHE A 95 -14.52 -27.60 6.24
N GLU A 96 -15.85 -27.65 6.30
CA GLU A 96 -16.72 -28.06 7.44
C GLU A 96 -18.15 -27.48 7.31
N ASP A 97 -18.40 -26.50 6.45
CA ASP A 97 -19.79 -26.10 6.15
C ASP A 97 -20.34 -26.97 5.02
N LYS A 98 -21.16 -27.96 5.37
CA LYS A 98 -21.95 -28.72 4.40
C LYS A 98 -22.63 -27.73 3.44
N LEU A 99 -22.41 -27.89 2.14
CA LEU A 99 -23.04 -27.11 1.09
C LEU A 99 -24.57 -27.36 1.14
N ILE A 100 -25.31 -26.47 1.80
CA ILE A 100 -26.79 -26.53 1.84
C ILE A 100 -27.31 -25.87 0.57
N LEU A 101 -27.68 -26.70 -0.41
CA LEU A 101 -28.34 -26.24 -1.62
C LEU A 101 -29.81 -25.90 -1.36
N SER A 102 -30.35 -24.91 -2.08
CA SER A 102 -31.79 -24.67 -2.10
C SER A 102 -32.54 -25.91 -2.62
N LYS A 103 -33.82 -26.05 -2.26
CA LYS A 103 -34.67 -27.16 -2.75
C LYS A 103 -34.68 -27.22 -4.28
N THR A 104 -34.72 -26.07 -4.95
CA THR A 104 -34.70 -25.96 -6.41
C THR A 104 -33.36 -26.41 -6.98
N SER A 105 -32.24 -25.89 -6.46
CA SER A 105 -30.89 -26.25 -6.90
C SER A 105 -30.59 -27.75 -6.72
N SER A 106 -31.06 -28.34 -5.62
CA SER A 106 -30.92 -29.77 -5.35
C SER A 106 -31.66 -30.64 -6.38
N ARG A 107 -32.84 -30.18 -6.81
CA ARG A 107 -33.69 -30.89 -7.77
C ARG A 107 -33.12 -30.82 -9.18
N ILE A 108 -32.54 -29.68 -9.57
CA ILE A 108 -31.82 -29.52 -10.83
C ILE A 108 -30.61 -30.45 -10.86
N LEU A 109 -29.79 -30.46 -9.80
CA LEU A 109 -28.61 -31.31 -9.73
C LEU A 109 -28.95 -32.79 -9.84
N LYS A 110 -30.02 -33.25 -9.16
CA LYS A 110 -30.51 -34.63 -9.29
C LYS A 110 -30.94 -34.98 -10.72
N GLY A 111 -31.54 -34.03 -11.44
CA GLY A 111 -31.95 -34.25 -12.83
C GLY A 111 -30.80 -34.29 -13.83
N ILE A 112 -29.67 -33.62 -13.53
CA ILE A 112 -28.46 -33.63 -14.35
C ILE A 112 -27.63 -34.90 -14.11
N LEU A 113 -27.67 -35.43 -12.89
CA LEU A 113 -26.94 -36.65 -12.50
C LEU A 113 -27.69 -37.96 -12.83
N ALA A 114 -28.92 -37.87 -13.34
CA ALA A 114 -29.76 -39.00 -13.71
C ALA A 114 -29.52 -39.46 -15.15
#